data_AF-A0A653D2I3-F1
#
_entry.id   AF-A0A653D2I3-F1
#
_cell.length_a   1.000
_cell.length_b   1.000
_cell.length_c   1.000
_cell.angle_alpha   90.00
_cell.angle_beta   90.00
_cell.angle_gamma   90.00
#
_symmetry.space_group_name_H-M   'P 1'
#
loop_
_entity.id
_entity.type
_entity.pdbx_description
1 polymer ?
#
loop_
_entity_poly.entity_id
_entity_poly.type
_entity_poly.pdbx_seq_one_letter_code
_entity_poly.pdbx_strand_id
1 'polypeptide(L)' 'MIVDSHRAIKSVGRCEVVQSFVYLGSLLDNLGSCENEIRRRIQQARVAMTKLTKIWRDHNITK' A
#
# COMPACT_ATOMS: atom_id res chain seq x y z
N MET A 1 -30.06 -15.25 13.79
CA MET A 1 -28.70 -15.83 13.69
C MET A 1 -28.18 -15.55 12.31
N ILE A 2 -27.43 -14.46 12.13
CA ILE A 2 -26.77 -14.17 10.85
C ILE A 2 -25.45 -14.93 10.88
N VAL A 3 -25.31 -15.91 10.00
CA VAL A 3 -24.09 -16.71 9.86
C VAL A 3 -23.07 -15.85 9.12
N ASP A 4 -22.06 -15.42 9.85
CA ASP A 4 -20.90 -14.68 9.36
C ASP A 4 -20.03 -15.63 8.52
N SER A 5 -20.38 -15.80 7.24
CA SER A 5 -19.73 -16.75 6.33
C SER A 5 -18.42 -16.23 5.71
N HIS A 6 -17.84 -15.13 6.19
CA HIS A 6 -16.67 -14.51 5.56
C HIS A 6 -15.32 -14.91 6.18
N ARG A 7 -15.30 -15.82 7.15
CA ARG A 7 -14.07 -16.19 7.88
C ARG A 7 -13.90 -17.70 8.05
N ALA A 8 -13.23 -18.35 7.09
CA ALA A 8 -12.16 -19.32 7.38
C ALA A 8 -11.66 -20.05 6.11
N ILE A 9 -10.64 -19.50 5.45
CA ILE A 9 -9.58 -20.33 4.87
C ILE A 9 -8.28 -19.81 5.46
N LYS A 10 -7.85 -20.41 6.59
CA LYS A 10 -6.62 -20.01 7.28
C LYS A 10 -5.36 -20.58 6.63
N SER A 11 -5.50 -21.59 5.78
CA SER A 11 -4.40 -22.27 5.09
C SER A 11 -4.92 -23.14 3.95
N VAL A 12 -4.18 -23.22 2.85
CA VAL A 12 -4.35 -24.25 1.80
C VAL A 12 -3.18 -25.22 1.95
N GLY A 13 -3.43 -26.38 2.56
CA GLY A 13 -2.35 -27.32 2.92
C GLY A 13 -1.34 -26.68 3.89
N ARG A 14 -0.04 -26.68 3.53
CA ARG A 14 1.03 -26.00 4.27
C ARG A 14 1.22 -24.52 3.89
N CYS A 15 0.37 -23.97 3.01
CA CYS A 15 0.48 -22.61 2.51
C CYS A 15 -0.42 -21.65 3.31
N GLU A 16 0.15 -20.54 3.76
CA GLU A 16 -0.58 -19.47 4.43
C GLU A 16 -1.33 -18.60 3.39
N VAL A 17 -2.60 -18.33 3.67
CA VAL A 17 -3.40 -17.43 2.83
C VAL A 17 -3.20 -16.00 3.32
N VAL A 18 -2.64 -15.15 2.47
CA VAL A 18 -2.39 -13.73 2.77
C VAL A 18 -3.46 -12.87 2.11
N GLN A 19 -3.98 -11.90 2.86
CA GLN A 19 -5.00 -10.96 2.38
C GLN A 19 -4.45 -9.97 1.35
N SER A 20 -3.30 -9.37 1.64
CA SER A 20 -2.58 -8.49 0.72
C SER A 20 -1.07 -8.64 0.87
N PHE A 21 -0.34 -8.48 -0.22
CA PHE A 21 1.12 -8.62 -0.25
C PHE A 21 1.74 -7.65 -1.24
N VAL A 22 2.99 -7.26 -0.99
CA VAL A 22 3.74 -6.42 -1.93
C VAL A 22 4.53 -7.33 -2.87
N TYR A 23 4.27 -7.21 -4.17
CA TYR A 23 4.99 -7.91 -5.22
C TYR A 23 5.62 -6.90 -6.17
N LEU A 24 6.95 -6.97 -6.32
CA LEU A 24 7.72 -6.06 -7.17
C LEU A 24 7.40 -4.57 -6.93
N GLY A 25 7.09 -4.22 -5.68
CA GLY A 25 6.75 -2.85 -5.27
C GLY A 25 5.27 -2.47 -5.42
N SER A 26 4.41 -3.33 -5.96
CA SER A 26 2.96 -3.13 -6.04
C SER A 26 2.23 -3.90 -4.95
N LEU A 27 1.31 -3.25 -4.23
CA LEU A 27 0.43 -3.93 -3.29
C LEU A 27 -0.67 -4.66 -4.06
N LEU A 28 -0.70 -5.99 -3.93
CA LEU A 28 -1.72 -6.87 -4.46
C LEU A 28 -2.65 -7.27 -3.33
N ASP A 29 -3.94 -7.05 -3.51
CA ASP A 29 -5.00 -7.49 -2.58
C ASP A 29 -5.73 -8.69 -3.18
N ASN A 30 -6.16 -9.62 -2.33
CA ASN A 30 -6.82 -10.86 -2.78
C ASN A 30 -8.20 -10.62 -3.41
N LEU A 31 -8.77 -9.41 -3.27
CA LEU A 31 -10.00 -8.99 -3.92
C LEU A 31 -9.77 -8.50 -5.36
N GLY A 32 -8.51 -8.44 -5.82
CA GLY A 32 -8.16 -7.91 -7.13
C GLY A 32 -8.31 -6.39 -7.27
N SER A 33 -8.59 -5.68 -6.17
CA SER A 33 -8.75 -4.23 -6.18
C SER A 33 -7.40 -3.50 -6.18
N CYS A 34 -7.31 -2.43 -6.97
CA CYS A 34 -6.16 -1.52 -7.02
C CYS A 34 -6.28 -0.34 -6.06
N GLU A 35 -7.41 -0.17 -5.35
CA GLU A 35 -7.71 1.01 -4.54
C GLU A 35 -6.62 1.29 -3.49
N ASN A 36 -6.21 0.25 -2.76
CA ASN A 36 -5.23 0.38 -1.69
C ASN A 36 -3.84 0.73 -2.24
N GLU A 37 -3.45 0.19 -3.40
CA GLU A 37 -2.19 0.54 -4.04
C GLU A 37 -2.21 1.98 -4.56
N ILE A 38 -3.32 2.42 -5.19
CA ILE A 38 -3.48 3.80 -5.66
C ILE A 38 -3.39 4.77 -4.48
N ARG A 39 -4.11 4.50 -3.39
CA ARG A 39 -4.08 5.32 -2.17
C ARG A 39 -2.66 5.42 -1.61
N ARG A 40 -1.94 4.30 -1.55
CA ARG A 40 -0.55 4.25 -1.07
C ARG A 40 0.39 5.07 -1.96
N ARG A 41 0.27 4.94 -3.29
CA ARG A 41 1.09 5.69 -4.26
C ARG A 41 0.84 7.20 -4.18
N ILE A 42 -0.40 7.62 -4.03
CA ILE A 42 -0.76 9.02 -3.80
C ILE A 42 -0.10 9.54 -2.52
N GLN A 43 -0.16 8.78 -1.42
CA GLN A 43 0.51 9.17 -0.17
C GLN A 43 2.03 9.28 -0.34
N GLN A 44 2.67 8.32 -1.00
CA GLN A 44 4.11 8.38 -1.29
C GLN A 44 4.48 9.63 -2.11
N ALA A 45 3.71 9.93 -3.15
CA ALA A 45 3.90 11.12 -3.97
C ALA A 45 3.76 12.40 -3.14
N ARG A 46 2.74 12.50 -2.28
CA ARG A 46 2.54 13.66 -1.40
C ARG A 46 3.72 13.88 -0.45
N VAL A 47 4.25 12.80 0.12
CA VAL A 47 5.43 12.86 1.01
C VAL A 47 6.66 13.31 0.24
N ALA A 48 6.90 12.76 -0.95
CA ALA A 48 8.01 13.17 -1.81
C ALA A 48 7.92 14.65 -2.19
N MET A 49 6.73 15.12 -2.61
CA MET A 49 6.49 16.52 -2.95
C MET A 49 6.75 17.45 -1.75
N THR A 50 6.30 17.07 -0.56
CA THR A 50 6.53 17.86 0.65
C THR A 50 8.04 18.00 0.95
N LYS A 51 8.82 16.94 0.74
CA LYS A 51 10.28 16.98 0.88
C LYS A 51 10.91 17.90 -0.16
N LEU A 52 10.49 17.82 -1.42
CA LEU A 52 10.96 18.70 -2.49
C LEU A 52 10.63 20.17 -2.21
N THR A 53 9.44 20.48 -1.70
CA THR A 53 9.09 21.86 -1.31
C THR A 53 10.00 22.40 -0.23
N LYS A 54 10.40 21.58 0.76
CA LYS A 54 11.37 21.98 1.78
C LYS A 54 12.72 22.30 1.16
N ILE A 55 13.23 21.40 0.32
CA ILE A 55 14.50 21.59 -0.39
C ILE A 55 14.46 22.86 -1.25
N TRP A 56 13.36 23.11 -1.97
CA TRP A 56 13.22 24.30 -2.80
C TRP A 56 13.15 25.59 -1.99
N ARG A 57 12.54 25.54 -0.80
CA ARG A 57 12.50 26.68 0.14
C ARG A 57 13.85 26.91 0.81
N ASP A 58 14.59 25.84 1.08
CA ASP A 58 15.94 25.89 1.61
C ASP A 58 16.88 26.37 0.49
N HIS A 59 16.97 27.69 0.31
CA HIS A 59 17.81 28.41 -0.67
C HIS A 59 19.33 28.13 -0.54
N ASN A 60 19.71 27.14 0.27
CA ASN A 60 21.09 26.68 0.51
C ASN A 60 21.66 25.81 -0.63
N ILE A 61 20.90 25.58 -1.71
CA ILE A 61 21.43 24.98 -2.95
C ILE A 61 22.23 26.02 -3.76
N THR A 62 22.12 27.30 -3.44
CA THR A 62 22.74 28.41 -4.20
C THR A 62 23.99 28.98 -3.51
N LYS A 63 24.87 28.15 -2.95
CA LYS A 63 26.21 28.61 -2.50
C LYS A 63 27.30 27.60 -2.81
#